data_AF-A0A8T0YUR2-F1
#
_entry.id   AF-A0A8T0YUR2-F1
#
_cell.length_a   1.000
_cell.length_b   1.000
_cell.length_c   1.000
_cell.angle_alpha   90.00
_cell.angle_beta   90.00
_cell.angle_gamma   90.00
#
_symmetry.space_group_name_H-M   'P 1'
#
loop_
_entity.id
_entity.type
_entity.pdbx_description
1 polymer ?
#
loop_
_entity_poly.entity_id
_entity_poly.type
_entity_poly.pdbx_seq_one_letter_code
_entity_poly.pdbx_strand_id
1 'polypeptide(L)'
;MWEDPKTALVQSALMSSKVACGKPPAPGSTSDDGDKPKPMRTSAEMEVDPERIEILLARQQLLSKRQDLKVELDPFSPVVTWQEADFQCHLVPMLACKKPDHTAGLGDNISGTGVAYHRIQKKSEANN
;
A
#
# COMPACT_ATOMS: atom_id res chain seq x y z
N MET A 1 -0.83 -12.68 17.46
CA MET A 1 -1.42 -11.35 17.26
C MET A 1 -0.57 -10.62 16.23
N TRP A 2 -1.18 -9.89 15.29
CA TRP A 2 -0.42 -9.14 14.29
C TRP A 2 0.21 -7.92 14.99
N GLU A 3 1.53 -7.68 14.90
CA GLU A 3 2.17 -6.58 15.66
C GLU A 3 1.78 -5.20 15.14
N ASP A 4 1.93 -4.97 13.83
CA ASP A 4 1.59 -3.70 13.20
C ASP A 4 0.85 -3.92 11.86
N PRO A 5 -0.43 -4.33 11.91
CA PRO A 5 -1.24 -4.52 10.71
C PRO A 5 -1.48 -3.20 9.95
N LYS A 6 -1.38 -2.05 10.62
CA LYS A 6 -1.63 -0.74 10.00
C LYS A 6 -0.49 -0.35 9.07
N THR A 7 0.75 -0.45 9.53
CA THR A 7 1.92 -0.19 8.68
C THR A 7 1.94 -1.13 7.50
N ALA A 8 1.72 -2.42 7.71
CA ALA A 8 1.65 -3.39 6.61
C ALA A 8 0.62 -2.99 5.56
N LEU A 9 -0.59 -2.62 5.98
CA LEU A 9 -1.67 -2.24 5.07
C LEU A 9 -1.39 -0.92 4.33
N VAL A 10 -0.83 0.08 5.01
CA VAL A 10 -0.41 1.35 4.38
C VAL A 10 0.69 1.13 3.35
N GLN A 11 1.70 0.31 3.67
CA GLN A 11 2.79 0.02 2.73
C GLN A 11 2.30 -0.76 1.52
N SER A 12 1.41 -1.74 1.71
CA SER A 12 0.73 -2.43 0.60
C SER A 12 -0.04 -1.47 -0.31
N ALA A 13 -0.81 -0.54 0.27
CA ALA A 13 -1.58 0.44 -0.48
C ALA A 13 -0.67 1.39 -1.28
N LEU A 14 0.37 1.94 -0.66
CA LEU A 14 1.34 2.82 -1.33
C LEU A 14 2.11 2.09 -2.43
N MET A 15 2.47 0.83 -2.19
CA MET A 15 3.13 0.02 -3.20
C MET A 15 2.26 -0.15 -4.45
N SER A 16 0.96 -0.37 -4.31
CA SER A 16 0.07 -0.47 -5.47
C SER A 16 0.19 0.75 -6.41
N SER A 17 0.23 1.96 -5.85
CA SER A 17 0.32 3.21 -6.61
C SER A 17 1.69 3.41 -7.24
N LYS A 18 2.75 3.11 -6.48
CA LYS A 18 4.14 3.22 -6.93
C LYS A 18 4.42 2.32 -8.12
N VAL A 19 4.04 1.04 -8.07
CA VAL A 19 4.25 0.13 -9.20
C VAL A 19 3.32 0.48 -10.36
N ALA A 20 2.04 0.79 -10.10
CA ALA A 20 1.11 1.07 -11.19
C ALA A 20 1.50 2.30 -12.03
N CYS A 21 1.96 3.38 -11.40
CA CYS A 21 2.33 4.61 -12.10
C CYS A 21 3.15 5.61 -11.28
N GLY A 22 4.09 5.12 -10.48
CA GLY A 22 5.01 5.97 -9.73
C GLY A 22 5.83 6.90 -10.64
N LYS A 23 6.49 7.88 -10.01
CA LYS A 23 7.30 8.86 -10.75
C LYS A 23 8.34 8.17 -11.63
N PRO A 24 8.58 8.70 -12.84
CA PRO A 24 9.68 8.23 -13.67
C PRO A 24 11.02 8.39 -12.94
N PRO A 25 12.06 7.64 -13.34
CA PRO A 25 13.38 7.80 -12.77
C PRO A 25 13.87 9.25 -12.93
N ALA A 26 14.66 9.73 -11.97
CA ALA A 26 15.25 11.06 -12.07
C ALA A 26 16.13 11.15 -13.34
N PRO A 27 16.14 12.30 -14.04
CA PRO A 27 17.01 12.49 -15.19
C PRO A 27 18.48 12.21 -14.81
N GLY A 28 19.11 11.25 -15.48
CA GLY A 28 20.49 10.84 -15.23
C GLY A 28 20.68 9.63 -14.30
N SER A 29 19.61 9.04 -13.75
CA SER A 29 19.72 7.84 -12.89
C SER A 29 19.83 6.51 -13.66
N THR A 30 19.70 6.54 -14.98
CA THR A 30 19.92 5.38 -15.85
C THR A 30 20.99 5.76 -16.86
N SER A 31 22.10 5.03 -16.88
CA SER A 31 23.02 5.02 -18.01
C SER A 31 22.21 4.65 -19.24
N ASP A 32 22.06 5.59 -20.16
CA ASP A 32 21.33 5.43 -21.43
C ASP A 32 22.18 4.60 -22.39
N ASP A 33 22.49 3.36 -21.99
CA ASP A 33 23.03 2.34 -22.88
C ASP A 33 21.84 1.82 -23.69
N GLY A 34 21.60 2.44 -24.84
CA GLY A 34 20.41 2.29 -25.70
C GLY A 34 20.10 0.89 -26.25
N ASP A 35 20.66 -0.17 -25.68
CA ASP A 35 20.50 -1.56 -26.13
C ASP A 35 20.22 -2.56 -24.99
N LYS A 36 20.15 -2.12 -23.71
CA LYS A 36 19.85 -3.01 -22.57
C LYS A 36 18.46 -2.74 -21.99
N PRO A 37 17.70 -3.80 -21.61
CA PRO A 37 16.49 -3.63 -20.82
C PRO A 37 16.80 -2.81 -19.57
N LYS A 38 16.08 -1.71 -19.37
CA LYS A 38 16.22 -0.92 -18.14
C LYS A 38 15.91 -1.83 -16.94
N PRO A 39 16.77 -1.86 -15.91
CA PRO A 39 16.52 -2.69 -14.75
C PRO A 39 15.18 -2.29 -14.12
N MET A 40 14.36 -3.30 -13.81
CA MET A 40 13.07 -3.07 -13.16
C MET A 40 13.33 -2.50 -11.77
N ARG A 41 12.87 -1.27 -11.52
CA ARG A 41 13.02 -0.61 -10.23
C ARG A 41 12.19 -1.32 -9.19
N THR A 42 12.71 -1.37 -7.97
CA THR A 42 11.92 -1.89 -6.86
C THR A 42 10.97 -0.82 -6.35
N SER A 43 9.85 -1.28 -5.81
CA SER A 43 8.93 -0.57 -4.94
C SER A 43 9.54 0.47 -3.99
N ALA A 44 10.67 0.11 -3.38
CA ALA A 44 11.35 0.93 -2.38
C ALA A 44 11.96 2.21 -3.00
N GLU A 45 12.36 2.14 -4.27
CA GLU A 45 13.03 3.23 -4.99
C GLU A 45 12.04 4.11 -5.76
N MET A 46 10.75 3.78 -5.73
CA MET A 46 9.69 4.49 -6.42
C MET A 46 8.94 5.43 -5.48
N GLU A 47 8.51 6.55 -6.03
CA GLU A 47 7.65 7.52 -5.36
C GLU A 47 6.27 7.55 -5.99
N VAL A 48 5.27 7.83 -5.17
CA VAL A 48 3.92 8.13 -5.68
C VAL A 48 3.97 9.43 -6.48
N ASP A 49 3.29 9.46 -7.62
CA ASP A 49 3.05 10.66 -8.39
C ASP A 49 1.62 11.19 -8.10
N PRO A 50 1.47 12.26 -7.30
CA PRO A 50 0.16 12.79 -6.91
C PRO A 50 -0.72 13.22 -8.09
N GLU A 51 -0.13 13.56 -9.23
CA GLU A 51 -0.88 13.99 -10.42
C GLU A 51 -1.53 12.81 -11.14
N ARG A 52 -1.00 11.59 -10.95
CA ARG A 52 -1.45 10.37 -11.63
C ARG A 52 -2.38 9.50 -10.81
N ILE A 53 -2.65 9.86 -9.56
CA ILE A 53 -3.46 9.06 -8.64
C ILE A 53 -4.78 9.72 -8.24
N GLU A 54 -5.72 8.91 -7.78
CA GLU A 54 -7.01 9.34 -7.22
C GLU A 54 -7.49 8.40 -6.12
N ILE A 55 -8.35 8.89 -5.24
CA ILE A 55 -9.05 8.05 -4.24
C ILE A 55 -10.42 7.71 -4.83
N LEU A 56 -10.65 6.43 -5.09
CA LEU A 56 -11.92 5.93 -5.63
C LEU A 56 -12.90 5.51 -4.53
N LEU A 57 -12.42 5.22 -3.33
CA LEU A 57 -13.27 4.85 -2.21
C LEU A 57 -14.09 6.07 -1.78
N ALA A 58 -15.42 5.96 -1.77
CA ALA A 58 -16.27 7.10 -1.45
C ALA A 58 -16.02 7.58 -0.01
N ARG A 59 -16.14 8.89 0.23
CA ARG A 59 -15.85 9.51 1.53
C ARG A 59 -16.62 8.87 2.67
N GLN A 60 -17.89 8.53 2.48
CA GLN A 60 -18.69 7.83 3.49
C GLN A 60 -18.78 6.35 3.13
N GLN A 61 -18.39 5.48 4.05
CA GLN A 61 -18.44 4.02 3.90
C GLN A 61 -19.27 3.37 4.99
N LEU A 62 -20.14 2.44 4.61
CA LEU A 62 -20.76 1.52 5.56
C LEU A 62 -19.82 0.32 5.74
N LEU A 63 -19.11 0.28 6.88
CA LEU A 63 -18.10 -0.74 7.15
C LEU A 63 -18.68 -2.01 7.79
N SER A 64 -19.78 -1.87 8.53
CA SER A 64 -20.50 -3.01 9.07
C SER A 64 -22.01 -2.78 9.01
N LYS A 65 -22.70 -3.64 8.27
CA LYS A 65 -24.18 -3.68 8.26
C LYS A 65 -24.74 -4.13 9.61
N ARG A 66 -24.05 -5.05 10.31
CA ARG A 66 -24.49 -5.59 11.60
C ARG A 66 -24.50 -4.52 12.69
N GLN A 67 -23.52 -3.63 12.65
CA GLN A 67 -23.35 -2.56 13.65
C GLN A 67 -23.91 -1.21 13.17
N ASP A 68 -24.47 -1.14 11.97
CA ASP A 68 -24.75 0.11 11.24
C ASP A 68 -23.56 1.11 11.26
N LEU A 69 -22.34 0.59 11.21
CA LEU A 69 -21.11 1.38 11.34
C LEU A 69 -20.83 2.12 10.04
N LYS A 70 -21.14 3.42 10.02
CA LYS A 70 -20.80 4.35 8.94
C LYS A 70 -19.60 5.20 9.36
N VAL A 71 -18.61 5.28 8.49
CA VAL A 71 -17.38 6.06 8.71
C VAL A 71 -17.20 7.05 7.57
N GLU A 72 -16.81 8.27 7.92
CA GLU A 72 -16.30 9.26 6.98
C GLU A 72 -14.78 9.16 6.93
N LEU A 73 -14.22 9.00 5.74
CA LEU A 73 -12.79 8.86 5.49
C LEU A 73 -12.13 10.25 5.51
N ASP A 74 -11.32 10.48 6.54
CA ASP A 74 -10.43 11.64 6.61
C ASP A 74 -9.14 11.38 5.81
N PRO A 75 -8.84 12.17 4.77
CA PRO A 75 -7.58 12.05 4.03
C PRO A 75 -6.32 12.23 4.89
N PHE A 76 -6.41 12.94 6.01
CA PHE A 76 -5.29 13.15 6.94
C PHE A 76 -5.17 12.04 7.99
N SER A 77 -6.18 11.19 8.12
CA SER A 77 -6.19 10.01 8.99
C SER A 77 -6.80 8.81 8.24
N PRO A 78 -6.09 8.26 7.24
CA PRO A 78 -6.67 7.33 6.26
C PRO A 78 -6.84 5.91 6.79
N VAL A 79 -6.40 5.61 8.02
CA VAL A 79 -6.47 4.27 8.61
C VAL A 79 -7.69 4.17 9.52
N VAL A 80 -8.68 3.41 9.10
CA VAL A 80 -9.85 3.09 9.93
C VAL A 80 -9.64 1.74 10.60
N THR A 81 -10.04 1.63 11.86
CA THR A 81 -9.99 0.38 12.62
C THR A 81 -11.29 0.19 13.39
N TRP A 82 -11.84 -1.01 13.33
CA TRP A 82 -13.05 -1.37 14.08
C TRP A 82 -12.99 -2.84 14.50
N GLN A 83 -13.84 -3.21 15.44
CA GLN A 83 -14.01 -4.60 15.86
C GLN A 83 -15.27 -5.16 15.18
N GLU A 84 -15.20 -6.37 14.64
CA GLU A 84 -16.38 -7.09 14.14
C GLU A 84 -16.37 -8.50 14.74
N ALA A 85 -17.39 -8.81 15.54
CA ALA A 85 -17.40 -10.00 16.38
C ALA A 85 -16.07 -10.15 17.17
N ASP A 86 -15.33 -11.24 16.93
CA ASP A 86 -14.10 -11.60 17.61
C ASP A 86 -12.81 -11.22 16.85
N PHE A 87 -12.89 -10.48 15.73
CA PHE A 87 -11.73 -10.01 14.99
C PHE A 87 -11.65 -8.49 14.83
N GLN A 88 -10.43 -7.97 14.79
CA GLN A 88 -10.12 -6.57 14.51
C GLN A 88 -9.95 -6.37 13.00
N CYS A 89 -10.64 -5.37 12.45
CA CYS A 89 -10.58 -5.00 11.05
C CYS A 89 -9.80 -3.70 10.87
N HIS A 90 -9.07 -3.58 9.76
CA HIS A 90 -8.39 -2.37 9.34
C HIS A 90 -8.74 -2.05 7.89
N LEU A 91 -8.93 -0.78 7.59
CA LEU A 91 -9.16 -0.28 6.24
C LEU A 91 -8.21 0.88 5.95
N VAL A 92 -7.56 0.83 4.79
CA VAL A 92 -6.75 1.92 4.23
C VAL A 92 -7.19 2.08 2.78
N PRO A 93 -7.69 3.27 2.37
CA PRO A 93 -8.00 3.54 0.98
C PRO A 93 -6.73 3.46 0.11
N MET A 94 -6.84 2.82 -1.06
CA MET A 94 -5.76 2.85 -2.05
C MET A 94 -5.79 4.17 -2.84
N LEU A 95 -4.62 4.61 -3.26
CA LEU A 95 -4.46 5.68 -4.25
C LEU A 95 -4.39 5.02 -5.63
N ALA A 96 -5.54 4.92 -6.30
CA ALA A 96 -5.65 4.26 -7.59
C ALA A 96 -4.96 5.08 -8.68
N CYS A 97 -4.24 4.42 -9.58
CA CYS A 97 -3.68 5.11 -10.72
C CYS A 97 -4.75 5.40 -11.78
N LYS A 98 -4.85 6.67 -12.22
CA LYS A 98 -5.77 7.10 -13.29
C LYS A 98 -5.43 6.46 -14.64
N LYS A 99 -4.12 6.33 -14.92
CA LYS A 99 -3.55 5.82 -16.18
C LYS A 99 -2.34 4.94 -15.86
N PRO A 100 -2.56 3.66 -15.50
CA PRO A 100 -1.49 2.78 -15.08
C PRO A 100 -0.60 2.38 -16.26
N ASP A 101 0.70 2.27 -16.01
CA ASP A 101 1.68 1.78 -16.97
C ASP A 101 1.65 0.25 -17.03
N HIS A 102 1.38 -0.41 -15.89
CA HIS A 102 1.21 -1.85 -15.75
C HIS A 102 0.44 -2.20 -14.47
N THR A 103 -0.36 -3.26 -14.51
CA THR A 103 -1.13 -3.75 -13.35
C THR A 103 -1.00 -5.26 -13.15
N ALA A 104 -0.33 -5.97 -14.07
CA ALA A 104 -0.06 -7.38 -13.94
C ALA A 104 0.81 -7.65 -12.70
N GLY A 105 0.41 -8.63 -11.88
CA GLY A 105 1.10 -8.98 -10.63
C GLY A 105 0.92 -7.98 -9.48
N LEU A 106 0.07 -6.95 -9.62
CA LEU A 106 -0.13 -5.97 -8.55
C LEU A 106 -0.72 -6.61 -7.28
N GLY A 107 -1.62 -7.58 -7.43
CA GLY A 107 -2.18 -8.35 -6.31
C GLY A 107 -1.12 -9.15 -5.53
N ASP A 108 -0.15 -9.73 -6.25
CA ASP A 108 0.98 -10.44 -5.65
C ASP A 108 1.89 -9.47 -4.90
N ASN A 109 2.17 -8.30 -5.47
CA ASN A 109 2.96 -7.25 -4.83
C ASN A 109 2.27 -6.69 -3.57
N ILE A 110 0.96 -6.45 -3.63
CA ILE A 110 0.15 -5.97 -2.50
C ILE A 110 0.21 -7.00 -1.35
N SER A 111 -0.08 -8.26 -1.65
CA SER A 111 -0.12 -9.34 -0.66
C SER A 111 1.28 -9.65 -0.11
N GLY A 112 2.28 -9.72 -0.98
CA GLY A 112 3.68 -9.93 -0.60
C GLY A 112 4.23 -8.82 0.27
N THR A 113 3.92 -7.56 -0.04
CA THR A 113 4.27 -6.39 0.80
C THR A 113 3.60 -6.48 2.16
N GLY A 114 2.32 -6.85 2.19
CA GLY A 114 1.55 -6.98 3.43
C GLY A 114 2.18 -8.01 4.35
N VAL A 115 2.56 -9.17 3.81
CA VAL A 115 3.29 -10.21 4.55
C VAL A 115 4.69 -9.74 4.96
N ALA A 116 5.44 -9.07 4.09
CA ALA A 116 6.81 -8.63 4.37
C ALA A 116 6.88 -7.62 5.53
N TYR A 117 6.00 -6.62 5.53
CA TYR A 117 5.88 -5.66 6.63
C TYR A 117 5.20 -6.24 7.86
N HIS A 118 4.52 -7.37 7.71
CA HIS A 118 3.92 -8.08 8.83
C HIS A 118 4.86 -9.11 9.50
N ARG A 119 5.92 -9.59 8.83
CA ARG A 119 6.74 -10.70 9.34
C ARG A 119 7.51 -10.35 10.62
N ILE A 120 6.87 -10.75 11.73
CA ILE A 120 7.31 -11.51 12.92
C ILE A 120 8.56 -10.99 13.64
N GLN A 121 8.40 -10.68 14.95
CA GLN A 121 9.49 -10.64 15.92
C GLN A 121 10.60 -11.64 15.60
N LYS A 122 11.83 -11.15 15.42
CA LYS A 122 12.94 -11.86 16.05
C LYS A 122 12.61 -11.80 17.54
N LYS A 123 12.16 -12.93 18.10
CA LYS A 123 12.22 -13.13 19.55
C LYS A 123 13.68 -12.85 19.92
N SER A 124 13.95 -11.68 20.51
CA SER A 124 15.24 -11.40 21.12
C SER A 124 15.32 -12.29 22.35
N GLU A 125 15.66 -13.56 22.14
CA GLU A 125 16.09 -14.43 23.21
C GLU A 125 17.50 -14.02 23.63
N ALA A 126 17.65 -13.87 24.95
CA ALA A 126 18.87 -13.83 25.74
C ALA A 126 19.74 -12.56 25.66
N ASN A 127 19.54 -11.68 26.64
CA ASN A 127 20.62 -11.32 27.57
C ASN A 127 20.00 -10.75 28.86
N ASN A 128 19.74 -11.64 29.81
CA ASN A 128 19.83 -11.38 31.25
C ASN A 128 20.85 -12.35 31.80
#